data_AF-A0A450UKN8-F1
#
_entry.id   AF-A0A450UKN8-F1
#
_cell.length_a   1.000
_cell.length_b   1.000
_cell.length_c   1.000
_cell.angle_alpha   90.00
_cell.angle_beta   90.00
_cell.angle_gamma   90.00
#
_symmetry.space_group_name_H-M   'P 1'
#
loop_
_entity.id
_entity.type
_entity.pdbx_description
1 polymer ?
#
loop_
_entity_poly.entity_id
_entity_poly.type
_entity_poly.pdbx_seq_one_letter_code
_entity_poly.pdbx_strand_id
1 'polypeptide(L)' 'MTSVSGRKCNHDYRTHLKHLKLKGLQPKTIEAYARAIRRVGACFHYPPVSG' A
#
# COMPACT_ATOMS: atom_id res chain seq x y z
N MET A 1 -8.78 17.60 15.15
CA MET A 1 -7.73 17.27 14.16
C MET A 1 -8.15 15.97 13.49
N THR A 2 -8.48 16.02 12.20
CA THR A 2 -9.16 14.93 11.49
C THR A 2 -8.24 13.72 11.34
N SER A 3 -8.68 12.58 11.88
CA SER A 3 -8.03 11.28 11.69
C SER A 3 -8.13 10.85 10.23
N VAL A 4 -7.16 11.27 9.42
CA VAL A 4 -6.98 10.81 8.04
C VAL A 4 -6.11 9.56 8.06
N SER A 5 -6.57 8.45 8.66
CA SER A 5 -5.72 7.27 8.77
C SER A 5 -6.57 6.02 8.85
N GLY A 6 -6.79 5.36 7.70
CA GLY A 6 -7.38 4.02 7.68
C GLY A 6 -7.92 3.57 6.31
N ARG A 7 -8.51 4.48 5.52
CA ARG A 7 -9.21 4.09 4.27
C ARG A 7 -8.52 4.50 2.95
N LYS A 8 -7.43 5.26 3.00
CA LYS A 8 -6.79 5.85 1.80
C LYS A 8 -5.72 4.97 1.14
N CYS A 9 -5.10 4.05 1.90
CA CYS A 9 -4.01 3.22 1.40
C CYS A 9 -4.43 2.27 0.24
N ASN A 10 -5.66 1.77 0.23
CA ASN A 10 -6.10 0.79 -0.77
C ASN A 10 -6.43 1.43 -2.14
N HIS A 11 -7.07 2.60 -2.15
CA HIS A 11 -7.46 3.27 -3.40
C HIS A 11 -6.23 3.77 -4.17
N ASP A 12 -5.31 4.44 -3.49
CA ASP A 12 -4.09 4.98 -4.11
C ASP A 12 -3.17 3.85 -4.60
N TYR A 13 -3.13 2.71 -3.89
CA TYR A 13 -2.40 1.51 -4.30
C TYR A 13 -2.94 0.92 -5.62
N ARG A 14 -4.25 0.79 -5.76
CA ARG A 14 -4.87 0.25 -7.00
C ARG A 14 -4.58 1.15 -8.20
N THR A 15 -4.68 2.46 -8.02
CA THR A 15 -4.35 3.45 -9.06
C THR A 15 -2.87 3.41 -9.41
N HIS A 16 -1.98 3.31 -8.40
CA HIS A 16 -0.55 3.17 -8.61
C HIS A 16 -0.19 1.92 -9.41
N LEU A 17 -0.73 0.75 -9.05
CA LEU A 17 -0.51 -0.49 -9.81
C LEU A 17 -1.01 -0.40 -11.25
N LYS A 18 -2.16 0.24 -11.49
CA LYS A 18 -2.68 0.47 -12.86
C LYS A 18 -1.70 1.31 -13.67
N HIS A 19 -1.16 2.37 -13.09
CA HIS A 19 -0.16 3.21 -13.77
C HIS A 19 1.14 2.47 -14.06
N LEU A 20 1.62 1.62 -13.14
CA LEU A 20 2.85 0.84 -13.38
C LEU A 20 2.67 -0.15 -14.54
N LYS A 21 1.49 -0.79 -14.62
CA LYS A 21 1.13 -1.67 -15.74
C LYS A 21 1.04 -0.91 -17.07
N LEU A 22 0.39 0.25 -17.07
CA LEU A 22 0.26 1.10 -18.27
C LEU A 22 1.60 1.66 -18.76
N LYS A 23 2.56 1.88 -17.85
CA LYS A 23 3.94 2.25 -18.21
C LYS A 23 4.77 1.11 -18.77
N GLY A 24 4.23 -0.11 -18.87
CA GLY A 24 4.96 -1.27 -19.41
C GLY A 24 6.11 -1.74 -18.51
N LEU A 25 6.04 -1.46 -17.20
CA LEU A 25 7.06 -1.91 -16.27
C LEU A 25 7.05 -3.44 -16.15
N GLN A 26 8.24 -4.02 -16.00
CA GLN A 26 8.39 -5.45 -15.83
C GLN A 26 7.59 -5.95 -14.61
N PRO A 27 6.96 -7.14 -14.69
CA PRO A 27 6.18 -7.71 -13.59
C PRO A 27 6.94 -7.77 -12.27
N LYS A 28 8.23 -8.12 -12.31
CA LYS A 28 9.12 -8.16 -11.12
C LYS A 28 9.21 -6.82 -10.38
N THR A 29 9.14 -5.71 -11.12
CA THR A 29 9.18 -4.37 -10.55
C THR A 29 7.86 -4.06 -9.84
N ILE A 30 6.74 -4.41 -10.47
CA ILE A 30 5.40 -4.25 -9.89
C ILE A 30 5.27 -5.06 -8.59
N GLU A 31 5.79 -6.29 -8.56
CA GLU A 31 5.81 -7.15 -7.37
C GLU A 31 6.68 -6.58 -6.24
N ALA A 32 7.84 -6.00 -6.55
CA ALA A 32 8.70 -5.34 -5.57
C ALA A 32 7.99 -4.15 -4.90
N TYR A 33 7.29 -3.32 -5.68
CA TYR A 33 6.48 -2.21 -5.15
C TYR A 33 5.32 -2.72 -4.29
N ALA A 34 4.59 -3.74 -4.75
CA ALA A 34 3.53 -4.38 -3.97
C ALA A 34 4.05 -4.88 -2.61
N ARG A 35 5.24 -5.49 -2.59
CA ARG A 35 5.89 -5.98 -1.35
C ARG A 35 6.30 -4.83 -0.44
N ALA A 36 6.83 -3.74 -0.97
CA ALA A 36 7.19 -2.56 -0.18
C ALA A 36 5.96 -1.94 0.48
N ILE A 37 4.87 -1.77 -0.26
CA ILE A 37 3.62 -1.19 0.26
C ILE A 37 2.97 -2.11 1.30
N ARG A 38 3.02 -3.42 1.13
CA ARG A 38 2.58 -4.39 2.16
C ARG A 38 3.42 -4.32 3.43
N ARG A 39 4.74 -4.14 3.30
CA ARG A 39 5.65 -3.98 4.45
C ARG A 39 5.39 -2.67 5.19
N VAL A 40 5.23 -1.57 4.47
CA VAL A 40 4.91 -0.26 5.04
C VAL A 40 3.49 -0.24 5.63
N GLY A 41 2.53 -0.92 5.00
CA GLY A 41 1.17 -1.08 5.49
C GLY A 41 1.05 -2.01 6.71
N ALA A 42 1.92 -3.02 6.81
CA ALA A 42 2.02 -3.89 7.98
C ALA A 42 2.49 -3.13 9.23
N CYS A 43 3.17 -1.99 9.09
CA CYS A 43 3.52 -1.12 10.23
C CYS A 43 2.30 -0.48 10.92
N PHE A 44 1.13 -0.44 10.28
CA PHE A 44 -0.09 0.14 10.87
C PHE A 44 -1.02 -0.88 11.54
N HIS A 45 -0.68 -2.17 11.48
CA HIS A 45 -1.30 -3.18 12.33
C HIS A 45 -0.52 -3.29 13.64
N TYR A 46 -0.61 -2.23 14.46
CA TYR A 46 -0.31 -2.37 15.88
C TYR A 46 -1.43 -3.23 16.45
N PRO A 47 -1.16 -4.42 17.01
CA PRO A 47 -2.21 -5.13 17.76
C PRO A 47 -2.71 -4.16 18.84
N PRO A 48 -4.02 -4.03 19.07
CA PRO A 48 -4.49 -3.26 20.21
C PRO A 48 -3.80 -3.87 21.43
N VAL A 49 -2.98 -3.08 22.11
CA VAL A 49 -2.51 -3.44 23.44
C VAL A 49 -3.78 -3.53 24.28
N SER A 50 -4.24 -4.76 24.54
CA SER A 50 -5.31 -5.03 25.47
C SER A 50 -4.80 -4.63 26.86
N GLY A 51 -5.18 -3.43 27.29
CA GLY A 51 -5.12 -2.97 28.67
C GLY A 51 -6.51 -3.01 29.26
#